data_AF-A0A158PE16-F1
#
_entry.id   AF-A0A158PE16-F1
#
_cell.length_a   1.000
_cell.length_b   1.000
_cell.length_c   1.000
_cell.angle_alpha   90.00
_cell.angle_beta   90.00
_cell.angle_gamma   90.00
#
_symmetry.space_group_name_H-M   'P 1'
#
loop_
_entity.id
_entity.type
_entity.pdbx_description
1 polymer ?
#
loop_
_entity_poly.entity_id
_entity_poly.type
_entity_poly.pdbx_seq_one_letter_code
_entity_poly.pdbx_strand_id
1 'polypeptide(L)'
;MCRIRLSWHVQKYTNETLPSLRNKSEYSLGLDILMVADYSTFQGFIDISNGDVNVAEVYTHNYLRALFEQVKNIYNHMKIAEQTIRLNLVDIFIALREDDCPMMFALDEQADDNNSTLDLYADISRYDLLSPRGDSSTQGLAYVGNICQRGDSSSVVEDIGAGATAIVAAHELGHSLGAFHDGNSESEECSSSENFLMAATVSGTENFELFAHSRMMSQCSVRSIESKLKSPLTSCIRKMQTLDRKVGKETSERNEISRTPGEVISLLQQCQITFGPHYGICPSKEYFSGFDLCRRVWCKDRTKRRNEPCETRTYFPALDECVDLNVKMCRMYSKAKLRHYCNAKDFSEICCRSCAQLKDI
;
A
#
# COMPACT_ATOMS: atom_id res chain seq x y z
N MET A 1 7.34 -28.05 15.70
CA MET A 1 8.21 -28.16 14.50
C MET A 1 7.29 -28.29 13.29
N CYS A 2 6.88 -27.17 12.72
CA CYS A 2 6.00 -27.16 11.55
C CYS A 2 6.81 -27.53 10.30
N ARG A 3 6.32 -28.49 9.52
CA ARG A 3 6.81 -28.85 8.19
C ARG A 3 5.65 -28.68 7.23
N ILE A 4 5.78 -27.80 6.25
CA ILE A 4 4.88 -27.75 5.09
C ILE A 4 5.75 -27.86 3.84
N ARG A 5 5.43 -28.83 2.97
CA ARG A 5 6.03 -29.03 1.65
C ARG A 5 5.11 -28.39 0.61
N LEU A 6 5.57 -27.37 -0.09
CA LEU A 6 4.95 -26.90 -1.33
C LEU A 6 5.90 -27.18 -2.51
N SER A 7 5.31 -27.64 -3.61
CA SER A 7 5.98 -28.03 -4.85
C SER A 7 5.80 -26.91 -5.87
N TRP A 8 6.85 -26.14 -6.14
CA TRP A 8 6.87 -25.15 -7.21
C TRP A 8 7.53 -25.71 -8.48
N HIS A 9 6.88 -25.57 -9.63
CA HIS A 9 7.53 -25.73 -10.94
C HIS A 9 8.06 -24.36 -11.39
N VAL A 10 9.35 -24.13 -11.21
CA VAL A 10 10.07 -22.94 -11.70
C VAL A 10 10.72 -23.26 -13.04
N GLN A 11 10.43 -22.46 -14.08
CA GLN A 11 11.17 -22.48 -15.35
C GLN A 11 12.55 -21.86 -15.14
N LYS A 12 13.60 -22.67 -15.29
CA LYS A 12 15.00 -22.27 -15.15
C LYS A 12 15.50 -21.62 -16.44
N TYR A 13 16.17 -20.46 -16.33
CA TYR A 13 17.00 -19.90 -17.38
C TYR A 13 18.42 -19.64 -16.82
N THR A 14 19.44 -20.11 -17.53
CA THR A 14 20.85 -20.00 -17.13
C THR A 14 21.54 -18.83 -17.81
N ASN A 15 22.38 -18.12 -17.08
CA ASN A 15 23.21 -17.03 -17.59
C ASN A 15 24.44 -17.58 -18.32
N GLU A 16 24.55 -17.34 -19.62
CA GLU A 16 25.84 -17.36 -20.29
C GLU A 16 26.07 -16.05 -21.06
N THR A 17 27.27 -15.51 -20.86
CA THR A 17 27.94 -14.38 -21.51
C THR A 17 27.50 -12.95 -21.16
N LEU A 18 28.26 -12.31 -20.26
CA LEU A 18 28.25 -10.87 -20.01
C LEU A 18 29.61 -10.26 -20.40
N PRO A 19 29.68 -9.28 -21.34
CA PRO A 19 30.85 -8.44 -21.54
C PRO A 19 30.89 -7.28 -20.51
N SER A 20 32.10 -6.77 -20.24
CA SER A 20 32.37 -5.70 -19.29
C SER A 20 31.74 -4.36 -19.67
N LEU A 21 31.14 -3.63 -18.72
CA LEU A 21 30.64 -2.27 -19.01
C LEU A 21 30.98 -1.21 -17.96
N ARG A 22 31.17 -0.02 -18.56
CA ARG A 22 31.68 1.26 -18.08
C ARG A 22 30.66 2.05 -17.26
N ASN A 23 31.18 2.94 -16.43
CA ASN A 23 30.46 3.94 -15.62
C ASN A 23 29.54 4.89 -16.42
N LYS A 24 28.22 4.70 -16.31
CA LYS A 24 27.14 5.71 -16.15
C LYS A 24 25.87 4.95 -15.73
N SER A 25 25.08 5.49 -14.79
CA SER A 25 23.98 4.79 -14.10
C SER A 25 22.92 4.19 -15.03
N GLU A 26 22.96 2.88 -15.26
CA GLU A 26 22.13 2.10 -16.20
C GLU A 26 21.12 1.18 -15.48
N TYR A 27 20.73 1.54 -14.25
CA TYR A 27 19.77 0.78 -13.43
C TYR A 27 18.51 1.61 -13.18
N SER A 28 17.37 0.94 -13.00
CA SER A 28 16.14 1.51 -12.46
C SER A 28 15.92 0.99 -11.04
N LEU A 29 15.18 1.74 -10.21
CA LEU A 29 14.79 1.29 -8.88
C LEU A 29 13.45 0.54 -8.96
N GLY A 30 13.43 -0.70 -8.48
CA GLY A 30 12.22 -1.53 -8.43
C GLY A 30 12.21 -2.38 -7.16
N LEU A 31 11.02 -2.58 -6.61
CA LEU A 31 10.75 -3.42 -5.45
C LEU A 31 9.68 -4.43 -5.79
N ASP A 32 9.98 -5.67 -5.54
CA ASP A 32 9.10 -6.80 -5.71
C ASP A 32 8.57 -7.20 -4.31
N ILE A 33 7.26 -7.04 -4.08
CA ILE A 33 6.63 -7.13 -2.76
C ILE A 33 5.67 -8.32 -2.70
N LEU A 34 5.75 -9.10 -1.63
CA LEU A 34 4.76 -10.11 -1.25
C LEU A 34 3.87 -9.54 -0.15
N MET A 35 2.57 -9.42 -0.43
CA MET A 35 1.59 -9.01 0.57
C MET A 35 1.05 -10.22 1.29
N VAL A 36 0.98 -10.15 2.61
CA VAL A 36 0.51 -11.25 3.45
C VAL A 36 -0.62 -10.79 4.36
N ALA A 37 -1.64 -11.64 4.49
CA ALA A 37 -2.58 -11.58 5.60
C ALA A 37 -2.33 -12.78 6.51
N ASP A 38 -2.10 -12.52 7.80
CA ASP A 38 -2.13 -13.56 8.80
C ASP A 38 -3.55 -14.11 9.01
N TYR A 39 -3.66 -15.15 9.83
CA TYR A 39 -4.94 -15.80 10.10
C TYR A 39 -5.94 -14.85 10.78
N SER A 40 -5.48 -13.89 11.58
CA SER A 40 -6.35 -12.94 12.27
C SER A 40 -7.03 -11.97 11.30
N THR A 41 -6.28 -11.50 10.29
CA THR A 41 -6.82 -10.68 9.20
C THR A 41 -7.84 -11.47 8.38
N PHE A 42 -7.51 -12.72 8.02
CA PHE A 42 -8.44 -13.60 7.30
C PHE A 42 -9.72 -13.87 8.11
N GLN A 43 -9.60 -14.13 9.40
CA GLN A 43 -10.73 -14.33 10.31
C GLN A 43 -11.67 -13.11 10.35
N GLY A 44 -11.12 -11.90 10.34
CA GLY A 44 -11.91 -10.68 10.23
C GLY A 44 -12.78 -10.63 8.97
N PHE A 45 -12.28 -11.13 7.84
CA PHE A 45 -13.05 -11.21 6.60
C PHE A 45 -14.07 -12.36 6.59
N ILE A 46 -13.83 -13.45 7.33
CA ILE A 46 -14.84 -14.49 7.58
C ILE A 46 -16.04 -13.88 8.30
N ASP A 47 -15.80 -13.06 9.32
CA ASP A 47 -16.86 -12.39 10.08
C ASP A 47 -17.66 -11.41 9.20
N ILE A 48 -16.96 -10.62 8.37
CA ILE A 48 -17.59 -9.70 7.39
C ILE A 48 -18.40 -10.45 6.34
N SER A 49 -17.98 -11.67 5.99
CA SER A 49 -18.63 -12.52 5.00
C SER A 49 -19.72 -13.42 5.60
N ASN A 50 -20.14 -13.16 6.85
CA ASN A 50 -21.13 -13.98 7.57
C ASN A 50 -20.76 -15.48 7.62
N GLY A 51 -19.46 -15.79 7.75
CA GLY A 51 -18.96 -17.16 7.82
C GLY A 51 -18.68 -17.84 6.48
N ASP A 52 -18.90 -17.18 5.34
CA ASP A 52 -18.54 -17.73 4.02
C ASP A 52 -17.03 -17.59 3.78
N VAL A 53 -16.32 -18.71 3.91
CA VAL A 53 -14.86 -18.80 3.79
C VAL A 53 -14.38 -18.47 2.37
N ASN A 54 -15.12 -18.86 1.33
CA ASN A 54 -14.71 -18.60 -0.06
C ASN A 54 -14.83 -17.11 -0.38
N VAL A 55 -15.90 -16.47 0.09
CA VAL A 55 -16.09 -15.02 -0.04
C VAL A 55 -15.03 -14.27 0.76
N ALA A 56 -14.72 -14.74 1.98
CA ALA A 56 -13.69 -14.16 2.83
C ALA A 56 -12.31 -14.17 2.16
N GLU A 57 -11.94 -15.26 1.48
CA GLU A 57 -10.66 -15.37 0.76
C GLU A 57 -10.58 -14.35 -0.38
N VAL A 58 -11.65 -14.23 -1.18
CA VAL A 58 -11.75 -13.22 -2.25
C VAL A 58 -11.68 -11.80 -1.69
N TYR A 59 -12.36 -11.53 -0.57
CA TYR A 59 -12.35 -10.22 0.08
C TYR A 59 -10.98 -9.87 0.65
N THR A 60 -10.32 -10.83 1.30
CA THR A 60 -8.96 -10.67 1.83
C THR A 60 -7.95 -10.41 0.70
N HIS A 61 -8.04 -11.16 -0.40
CA HIS A 61 -7.19 -10.95 -1.57
C HIS A 61 -7.38 -9.55 -2.18
N ASN A 62 -8.64 -9.14 -2.39
CA ASN A 62 -8.95 -7.81 -2.90
C ASN A 62 -8.49 -6.69 -1.96
N TYR A 63 -8.57 -6.93 -0.66
CA TYR A 63 -8.11 -6.00 0.36
C TYR A 63 -6.60 -5.80 0.30
N LEU A 64 -5.82 -6.88 0.31
CA LEU A 64 -4.36 -6.81 0.21
C LEU A 64 -3.91 -6.16 -1.11
N ARG A 65 -4.58 -6.45 -2.23
CA ARG A 65 -4.33 -5.78 -3.52
C ARG A 65 -4.61 -4.28 -3.44
N ALA A 66 -5.71 -3.87 -2.80
CA ALA A 66 -6.06 -2.47 -2.63
C ALA A 66 -5.07 -1.73 -1.73
N LEU A 67 -4.60 -2.36 -0.64
CA LEU A 67 -3.54 -1.81 0.20
C LEU A 67 -2.24 -1.61 -0.59
N PHE A 68 -1.81 -2.63 -1.34
CA PHE A 68 -0.62 -2.53 -2.18
C PHE A 68 -0.73 -1.39 -3.20
N GLU A 69 -1.84 -1.29 -3.93
CA GLU A 69 -2.03 -0.23 -4.92
C GLU A 69 -2.09 1.17 -4.26
N GLN A 70 -2.63 1.27 -3.04
CA GLN A 70 -2.60 2.52 -2.28
C GLN A 70 -1.16 2.92 -1.89
N VAL A 71 -0.35 1.98 -1.41
CA VAL A 71 1.08 2.20 -1.09
C VAL A 71 1.84 2.59 -2.37
N LYS A 72 1.61 1.88 -3.47
CA LYS A 72 2.20 2.18 -4.78
C LYS A 72 1.84 3.58 -5.27
N ASN A 73 0.59 4.02 -5.12
CA ASN A 73 0.19 5.39 -5.46
C ASN A 73 0.96 6.43 -4.65
N ILE A 74 1.11 6.22 -3.33
CA ILE A 74 1.90 7.09 -2.46
C ILE A 74 3.35 7.23 -2.98
N TYR A 75 4.02 6.12 -3.26
CA TYR A 75 5.40 6.12 -3.74
C TYR A 75 5.58 6.60 -5.18
N ASN A 76 4.57 6.48 -6.05
CA ASN A 76 4.62 6.94 -7.44
C ASN A 76 4.80 8.46 -7.57
N HIS A 77 4.34 9.22 -6.57
CA HIS A 77 4.47 10.68 -6.53
C HIS A 77 5.83 11.13 -5.96
N MET A 78 6.68 10.20 -5.52
CA MET A 78 7.96 10.50 -4.91
C MET A 78 9.11 10.37 -5.90
N LYS A 79 10.11 11.24 -5.74
CA LYS A 79 11.40 11.16 -6.43
C LYS A 79 12.49 10.89 -5.41
N ILE A 80 13.18 9.76 -5.59
CA ILE A 80 14.33 9.33 -4.79
C ILE A 80 15.48 9.15 -5.77
N ALA A 81 16.57 9.90 -5.59
CA ALA A 81 17.71 9.93 -6.51
C ALA A 81 17.29 10.19 -7.97
N GLU A 82 16.41 11.18 -8.17
CA GLU A 82 15.81 11.57 -9.47
C GLU A 82 14.99 10.47 -10.17
N GLN A 83 14.69 9.37 -9.47
CA GLN A 83 13.94 8.24 -9.99
C GLN A 83 12.71 7.97 -9.13
N THR A 84 11.70 7.33 -9.72
CA THR A 84 10.57 6.78 -8.97
C THR A 84 10.84 5.30 -8.74
N ILE A 85 10.70 4.84 -7.49
CA ILE A 85 10.83 3.43 -7.14
C ILE A 85 9.58 2.71 -7.66
N ARG A 86 9.74 1.74 -8.56
CA ARG A 86 8.61 0.96 -9.08
C ARG A 86 8.26 -0.13 -8.09
N LEU A 87 7.05 -0.13 -7.54
CA LEU A 87 6.56 -1.24 -6.72
C LEU A 87 5.82 -2.24 -7.60
N ASN A 88 6.18 -3.51 -7.49
CA ASN A 88 5.56 -4.64 -8.16
C ASN A 88 4.99 -5.60 -7.11
N LEU A 89 3.74 -6.01 -7.28
CA LEU A 89 3.14 -7.05 -6.46
C LEU A 89 3.54 -8.39 -7.06
N VAL A 90 4.34 -9.17 -6.34
CA VAL A 90 4.79 -10.50 -6.78
C VAL A 90 3.66 -11.50 -6.63
N ASP A 91 3.09 -11.56 -5.43
CA ASP A 91 2.00 -12.47 -5.09
C ASP A 91 1.29 -11.98 -3.82
N ILE A 92 0.20 -12.67 -3.46
CA ILE A 92 -0.55 -12.50 -2.22
C ILE A 92 -0.61 -13.83 -1.49
N PHE A 93 -0.21 -13.85 -0.22
CA PHE A 93 -0.37 -15.01 0.65
C PHE A 93 -1.42 -14.75 1.72
N ILE A 94 -2.32 -15.71 1.93
CA ILE A 94 -3.34 -15.66 2.99
C ILE A 94 -3.15 -16.89 3.88
N ALA A 95 -2.85 -16.67 5.15
CA ALA A 95 -2.81 -17.73 6.15
C ALA A 95 -4.24 -18.19 6.45
N LEU A 96 -4.58 -19.41 6.05
CA LEU A 96 -5.94 -19.97 6.20
C LEU A 96 -6.14 -20.66 7.55
N ARG A 97 -5.07 -20.86 8.32
CA ARG A 97 -5.07 -21.49 9.65
C ARG A 97 -4.13 -20.76 10.59
N GLU A 98 -4.42 -20.83 11.89
CA GLU A 98 -3.60 -20.22 12.95
C GLU A 98 -2.15 -20.74 12.98
N ASP A 99 -1.95 -22.01 12.61
CA ASP A 99 -0.61 -22.63 12.53
C ASP A 99 0.16 -22.30 11.24
N ASP A 100 -0.47 -21.60 10.27
CA ASP A 100 0.22 -21.14 9.08
C ASP A 100 1.12 -19.97 9.48
N CYS A 101 2.44 -20.17 9.40
CA CYS A 101 3.43 -19.17 9.79
C CYS A 101 4.08 -18.57 8.53
N PRO A 102 3.51 -17.49 7.98
CA PRO A 102 3.98 -16.96 6.71
C PRO A 102 5.41 -16.40 6.77
N MET A 103 5.83 -15.90 7.94
CA MET A 103 7.21 -15.44 8.18
C MET A 103 8.27 -16.55 8.12
N MET A 104 7.90 -17.82 8.35
CA MET A 104 8.83 -18.94 8.23
C MET A 104 9.25 -19.16 6.76
N PHE A 105 8.37 -18.87 5.80
CA PHE A 105 8.70 -18.97 4.37
C PHE A 105 9.77 -17.95 3.94
N ALA A 106 9.80 -16.76 4.55
CA ALA A 106 10.84 -15.76 4.30
C ALA A 106 12.21 -16.15 4.87
N LEU A 107 12.24 -17.07 5.85
CA LEU A 107 13.45 -17.54 6.53
C LEU A 107 13.98 -18.87 5.97
N ASP A 108 13.11 -19.71 5.38
CA ASP A 108 13.43 -21.08 4.93
C ASP A 108 13.90 -21.16 3.46
N GLU A 109 14.10 -20.03 2.76
CA GLU A 109 14.82 -20.02 1.48
C GLU A 109 16.32 -20.32 1.66
N GLN A 110 16.61 -21.61 1.85
CA GLN A 110 17.81 -22.27 1.32
C GLN A 110 17.71 -22.53 -0.20
N ALA A 111 16.97 -21.70 -0.94
CA ALA A 111 16.85 -21.82 -2.39
C ALA A 111 17.88 -20.90 -3.07
N ASP A 112 18.90 -21.54 -3.66
CA ASP A 112 19.85 -21.07 -4.67
C ASP A 112 20.01 -19.54 -4.86
N ASP A 113 21.24 -19.13 -4.60
CA ASP A 113 21.83 -17.78 -4.54
C ASP A 113 21.75 -16.90 -5.81
N ASN A 114 20.73 -17.02 -6.67
CA ASN A 114 20.63 -16.19 -7.88
C ASN A 114 19.23 -15.92 -8.44
N ASN A 115 18.13 -16.30 -7.77
CA ASN A 115 16.81 -16.18 -8.43
C ASN A 115 15.59 -15.88 -7.53
N SER A 116 15.76 -15.51 -6.26
CA SER A 116 14.64 -14.97 -5.47
C SER A 116 14.33 -13.55 -5.96
N THR A 117 13.19 -13.37 -6.61
CA THR A 117 12.75 -12.05 -7.09
C THR A 117 12.08 -11.23 -6.00
N LEU A 118 11.95 -11.73 -4.76
CA LEU A 118 11.28 -11.02 -3.68
C LEU A 118 12.23 -10.06 -2.97
N ASP A 119 11.83 -8.79 -2.85
CA ASP A 119 12.58 -7.77 -2.13
C ASP A 119 12.01 -7.53 -0.72
N LEU A 120 10.68 -7.52 -0.53
CA LEU A 120 10.03 -7.22 0.76
C LEU A 120 8.83 -8.14 1.06
N TYR A 121 8.74 -8.60 2.31
CA TYR A 121 7.57 -9.26 2.88
C TYR A 121 6.75 -8.27 3.73
N ALA A 122 5.48 -8.03 3.41
CA ALA A 122 4.62 -7.10 4.14
C ALA A 122 3.42 -7.84 4.76
N ASP A 123 3.44 -8.04 6.08
CA ASP A 123 2.40 -8.73 6.84
C ASP A 123 1.34 -7.77 7.38
N ILE A 124 0.07 -8.12 7.17
CA ILE A 124 -1.07 -7.40 7.71
C ILE A 124 -1.75 -8.27 8.77
N SER A 125 -1.79 -7.78 10.01
CA SER A 125 -2.32 -8.49 11.18
C SER A 125 -3.42 -7.68 11.88
N ARG A 126 -4.42 -8.35 12.47
CA ARG A 126 -5.42 -7.71 13.35
C ARG A 126 -5.03 -7.74 14.83
N TYR A 127 -3.87 -8.29 15.17
CA TYR A 127 -3.35 -8.23 16.52
C TYR A 127 -2.66 -6.89 16.77
N ASP A 128 -2.87 -6.34 17.98
CA ASP A 128 -2.01 -5.28 18.49
C ASP A 128 -0.60 -5.82 18.66
N LEU A 129 0.36 -5.15 18.02
CA LEU A 129 1.74 -5.62 17.88
C LEU A 129 2.53 -5.58 19.19
N LEU A 130 2.16 -4.73 20.16
CA LEU A 130 2.94 -4.50 21.38
C LEU A 130 2.16 -4.75 22.67
N SER A 131 0.85 -4.54 22.66
CA SER A 131 0.01 -4.70 23.86
C SER A 131 -0.97 -5.85 23.69
N PRO A 132 -0.91 -6.86 24.58
CA PRO A 132 -1.96 -7.89 24.67
C PRO A 132 -3.35 -7.32 24.98
N ARG A 133 -3.44 -6.03 25.35
CA ARG A 133 -4.69 -5.33 25.69
C ARG A 133 -5.28 -4.52 24.53
N GLY A 134 -4.57 -4.35 23.41
CA GLY A 134 -5.09 -3.60 22.26
C GLY A 134 -5.02 -2.08 22.39
N ASP A 135 -4.05 -1.56 23.15
CA ASP A 135 -3.88 -0.12 23.45
C ASP A 135 -2.51 0.46 23.03
N SER A 136 -1.75 -0.26 22.21
CA SER A 136 -0.49 0.25 21.65
C SER A 136 -0.73 1.42 20.68
N SER A 137 0.16 2.42 20.73
CA SER A 137 0.24 3.48 19.72
C SER A 137 1.02 3.06 18.48
N THR A 138 1.81 1.99 18.57
CA THR A 138 2.62 1.47 17.46
C THR A 138 1.79 0.50 16.64
N GLN A 139 1.58 0.87 15.37
CA GLN A 139 0.70 0.17 14.43
C GLN A 139 1.49 -0.54 13.32
N GLY A 140 2.82 -0.43 13.33
CA GLY A 140 3.70 -1.08 12.37
C GLY A 140 5.12 -1.23 12.90
N LEU A 141 5.86 -2.19 12.35
CA LEU A 141 7.26 -2.47 12.67
C LEU A 141 8.03 -2.88 11.41
N ALA A 142 9.18 -2.25 11.19
CA ALA A 142 10.14 -2.61 10.16
C ALA A 142 11.59 -2.31 10.58
N TYR A 143 12.55 -3.02 10.00
CA TYR A 143 13.97 -2.74 10.20
C TYR A 143 14.44 -1.60 9.29
N VAL A 144 15.13 -0.62 9.89
CA VAL A 144 15.58 0.56 9.13
C VAL A 144 16.72 0.21 8.16
N GLY A 145 16.47 0.36 6.86
CA GLY A 145 17.46 0.18 5.80
C GLY A 145 17.79 -1.28 5.50
N ASN A 146 16.90 -2.22 5.82
CA ASN A 146 17.13 -3.65 5.65
C ASN A 146 16.37 -4.26 4.46
N ILE A 147 15.93 -3.44 3.50
CA ILE A 147 15.15 -3.86 2.31
C ILE A 147 15.77 -4.97 1.43
N CYS A 148 17.06 -5.29 1.59
CA CYS A 148 17.69 -6.41 0.88
C CYS A 148 18.35 -7.43 1.83
N GLN A 149 18.14 -7.27 3.13
CA GLN A 149 18.71 -8.14 4.15
C GLN A 149 17.75 -9.31 4.37
N ARG A 150 18.20 -10.54 4.07
CA ARG A 150 17.37 -11.74 4.31
C ARG A 150 16.97 -11.84 5.77
N GLY A 151 15.70 -12.16 6.02
CA GLY A 151 15.09 -12.25 7.35
C GLY A 151 14.68 -10.91 7.96
N ASP A 152 15.35 -9.81 7.59
CA ASP A 152 15.04 -8.47 8.12
C ASP A 152 14.30 -7.60 7.09
N SER A 153 14.23 -8.02 5.82
CA SER A 153 13.43 -7.37 4.77
C SER A 153 11.96 -7.74 4.89
N SER A 154 11.38 -7.34 6.02
CA SER A 154 9.99 -7.57 6.37
C SER A 154 9.41 -6.39 7.13
N SER A 155 8.13 -6.15 6.94
CA SER A 155 7.32 -5.30 7.81
C SER A 155 6.10 -6.04 8.32
N VAL A 156 5.68 -5.68 9.53
CA VAL A 156 4.40 -6.14 10.11
C VAL A 156 3.57 -4.90 10.40
N VAL A 157 2.31 -4.90 9.97
CA VAL A 157 1.39 -3.77 10.04
C VAL A 157 0.09 -4.23 10.68
N GLU A 158 -0.35 -3.50 11.70
CA GLU A 158 -1.66 -3.67 12.31
C GLU A 158 -2.75 -3.12 11.37
N ASP A 159 -3.78 -3.93 11.12
CA ASP A 159 -4.95 -3.58 10.34
C ASP A 159 -5.89 -2.67 11.15
N ILE A 160 -5.57 -1.38 11.14
CA ILE A 160 -6.31 -0.33 11.86
C ILE A 160 -7.43 0.31 11.03
N GLY A 161 -7.60 -0.12 9.77
CA GLY A 161 -8.69 0.31 8.90
C GLY A 161 -8.23 0.83 7.54
N ALA A 162 -8.25 -0.06 6.54
CA ALA A 162 -8.18 0.25 5.11
C ALA A 162 -7.17 1.36 4.73
N GLY A 163 -7.64 2.59 4.50
CA GLY A 163 -6.77 3.70 4.13
C GLY A 163 -5.70 4.01 5.17
N ALA A 164 -6.02 3.89 6.47
CA ALA A 164 -5.05 4.08 7.53
C ALA A 164 -3.98 2.97 7.52
N THR A 165 -4.40 1.70 7.37
CA THR A 165 -3.49 0.55 7.24
C THR A 165 -2.50 0.74 6.09
N ALA A 166 -2.96 1.25 4.94
CA ALA A 166 -2.08 1.53 3.79
C ALA A 166 -1.03 2.62 4.08
N ILE A 167 -1.37 3.63 4.87
CA ILE A 167 -0.44 4.70 5.26
C ILE A 167 0.64 4.14 6.19
N VAL A 168 0.26 3.30 7.15
CA VAL A 168 1.23 2.60 8.02
C VAL A 168 2.13 1.68 7.19
N ALA A 169 1.58 0.89 6.26
CA ALA A 169 2.39 0.07 5.36
C ALA A 169 3.38 0.89 4.51
N ALA A 170 2.97 2.07 4.03
CA ALA A 170 3.85 2.98 3.30
C ALA A 170 4.97 3.56 4.19
N HIS A 171 4.66 3.84 5.46
CA HIS A 171 5.62 4.27 6.48
C HIS A 171 6.66 3.18 6.77
N GLU A 172 6.23 1.94 7.00
CA GLU A 172 7.14 0.80 7.24
C GLU A 172 8.04 0.48 6.05
N LEU A 173 7.52 0.65 4.82
CA LEU A 173 8.35 0.58 3.62
C LEU A 173 9.40 1.70 3.61
N GLY A 174 9.08 2.88 4.14
CA GLY A 174 10.01 4.01 4.28
C GLY A 174 11.16 3.66 5.20
N HIS A 175 10.86 3.06 6.36
CA HIS A 175 11.88 2.49 7.24
C HIS A 175 12.74 1.45 6.53
N SER A 176 12.12 0.48 5.87
CA SER A 176 12.84 -0.57 5.13
C SER A 176 13.84 0.01 4.12
N LEU A 177 13.45 1.09 3.43
CA LEU A 177 14.29 1.85 2.48
C LEU A 177 15.38 2.71 3.14
N GLY A 178 15.31 2.94 4.44
CA GLY A 178 16.32 3.63 5.24
C GLY A 178 15.92 5.00 5.76
N ALA A 179 14.64 5.37 5.73
CA ALA A 179 14.16 6.59 6.37
C ALA A 179 14.08 6.42 7.90
N PHE A 180 14.41 7.50 8.62
CA PHE A 180 14.14 7.64 10.05
C PHE A 180 12.87 8.46 10.26
N HIS A 181 12.35 8.44 11.49
CA HIS A 181 11.26 9.35 11.83
C HIS A 181 11.68 10.82 11.71
N ASP A 182 10.79 11.65 11.17
CA ASP A 182 10.93 13.10 11.24
C ASP A 182 10.94 13.55 12.71
N GLY A 183 11.90 14.39 13.08
CA GLY A 183 12.07 14.92 14.42
C GLY A 183 12.87 14.02 15.37
N ASN A 184 13.32 12.85 14.90
CA ASN A 184 14.29 12.01 15.62
C ASN A 184 15.72 12.55 15.45
N SER A 185 16.69 12.04 16.23
CA SER A 185 18.09 12.49 16.21
C SER A 185 18.75 12.50 14.82
N GLU A 186 18.39 11.56 13.95
CA GLU A 186 18.90 11.42 12.60
C GLU A 186 18.19 12.33 11.58
N SER A 187 17.12 13.01 12.00
CA SER A 187 16.25 13.83 11.14
C SER A 187 15.64 15.03 11.89
N GLU A 188 16.40 15.62 12.82
CA GLU A 188 15.96 16.74 13.68
C GLU A 188 15.53 17.98 12.87
N GLU A 189 16.07 18.15 11.67
CA GLU A 189 15.75 19.27 10.76
C GLU A 189 14.31 19.24 10.23
N CYS A 190 13.66 18.08 10.22
CA CYS A 190 12.28 17.92 9.76
C CYS A 190 11.38 17.66 10.95
N SER A 191 10.47 18.58 11.28
CA SER A 191 9.59 18.41 12.45
C SER A 191 8.54 17.32 12.21
N SER A 192 8.35 16.42 13.19
CA SER A 192 7.24 15.47 13.19
C SER A 192 5.87 16.15 13.13
N SER A 193 5.75 17.42 13.55
CA SER A 193 4.47 18.16 13.52
C SER A 193 4.00 18.52 12.12
N GLU A 194 4.88 18.48 11.12
CA GLU A 194 4.55 18.73 9.72
C GLU A 194 3.79 17.56 9.09
N ASN A 195 3.63 16.46 9.82
CA ASN A 195 2.78 15.32 9.47
C ASN A 195 3.16 14.63 8.16
N PHE A 196 4.43 14.73 7.74
CA PHE A 196 4.94 13.95 6.61
C PHE A 196 4.81 12.44 6.88
N LEU A 197 4.89 11.62 5.84
CA LEU A 197 4.69 10.17 5.93
C LEU A 197 5.53 9.50 7.03
N MET A 198 6.75 9.99 7.29
CA MET A 198 7.65 9.47 8.34
C MET A 198 7.55 10.22 9.68
N ALA A 199 6.50 11.01 9.92
CA ALA A 199 6.22 11.53 11.25
C ALA A 199 6.02 10.37 12.23
N ALA A 200 6.60 10.46 13.45
CA ALA A 200 6.50 9.41 14.45
C ALA A 200 5.06 9.16 14.94
N THR A 201 4.18 10.14 14.75
CA THR A 201 2.74 10.02 14.98
C THR A 201 1.98 10.67 13.84
N VAL A 202 1.02 9.97 13.26
CA VAL A 202 0.14 10.54 12.24
C VAL A 202 -0.97 11.38 12.88
N SER A 203 -1.07 12.63 12.45
CA SER A 203 -2.11 13.57 12.85
C SER A 203 -3.38 13.37 12.03
N GLY A 204 -4.48 13.18 12.75
CA GLY A 204 -5.85 13.17 12.24
C GLY A 204 -6.38 14.52 11.75
N THR A 205 -5.55 15.56 11.65
CA THR A 205 -5.97 16.96 11.47
C THR A 205 -6.87 17.20 10.25
N GLU A 206 -7.76 18.18 10.37
CA GLU A 206 -8.62 18.67 9.27
C GLU A 206 -7.91 19.71 8.39
N ASN A 207 -6.64 20.03 8.67
CA ASN A 207 -5.83 20.86 7.79
C ASN A 207 -5.49 20.08 6.52
N PHE A 208 -5.80 20.67 5.36
CA PHE A 208 -5.58 20.04 4.06
C PHE A 208 -4.10 19.76 3.76
N GLU A 209 -3.21 20.71 4.04
CA GLU A 209 -1.77 20.58 3.77
C GLU A 209 -1.15 19.48 4.64
N LEU A 210 -1.43 19.50 5.95
CA LEU A 210 -0.91 18.45 6.84
C LEU A 210 -1.48 17.06 6.50
N PHE A 211 -2.72 16.99 6.02
CA PHE A 211 -3.26 15.73 5.49
C PHE A 211 -2.52 15.28 4.22
N ALA A 212 -2.24 16.18 3.29
CA ALA A 212 -1.50 15.86 2.08
C ALA A 212 -0.07 15.41 2.39
N HIS A 213 0.58 16.05 3.37
CA HIS A 213 1.91 15.67 3.85
C HIS A 213 1.97 14.22 4.33
N SER A 214 0.91 13.67 4.93
CA SER A 214 0.91 12.29 5.44
C SER A 214 1.03 11.23 4.34
N ARG A 215 1.04 11.65 3.07
CA ARG A 215 1.23 10.82 1.87
C ARG A 215 2.49 11.21 1.09
N MET A 216 3.35 12.03 1.69
CA MET A 216 4.57 12.56 1.09
C MET A 216 5.76 12.36 2.04
N MET A 217 6.94 12.12 1.49
CA MET A 217 8.17 12.08 2.27
C MET A 217 8.67 13.50 2.55
N SER A 218 9.17 13.74 3.76
CA SER A 218 9.94 14.95 4.07
C SER A 218 11.27 14.96 3.32
N GLN A 219 11.95 16.11 3.28
CA GLN A 219 13.30 16.18 2.72
C GLN A 219 14.34 15.37 3.53
N CYS A 220 14.12 15.16 4.83
CA CYS A 220 15.00 14.33 5.66
C CYS A 220 14.84 12.85 5.32
N SER A 221 13.60 12.41 5.12
CA SER A 221 13.27 11.05 4.69
C SER A 221 13.89 10.73 3.32
N VAL A 222 13.71 11.62 2.33
CA VAL A 222 14.31 11.47 1.00
C VAL A 222 15.84 11.39 1.08
N ARG A 223 16.49 12.31 1.81
CA ARG A 223 17.96 12.28 1.98
C ARG A 223 18.45 11.00 2.66
N SER A 224 17.73 10.51 3.66
CA SER A 224 18.09 9.28 4.38
C SER A 224 18.03 8.06 3.48
N ILE A 225 16.94 7.92 2.71
CA ILE A 225 16.80 6.86 1.72
C ILE A 225 17.90 6.97 0.67
N GLU A 226 18.12 8.14 0.06
CA GLU A 226 19.17 8.34 -0.95
C GLU A 226 20.58 8.02 -0.42
N SER A 227 20.84 8.35 0.84
CA SER A 227 22.09 7.99 1.52
C SER A 227 22.21 6.48 1.64
N LYS A 228 21.16 5.80 2.11
CA LYS A 228 21.14 4.35 2.27
C LYS A 228 21.30 3.63 0.93
N LEU A 229 20.66 4.15 -0.13
CA LEU A 229 20.77 3.59 -1.47
C LEU A 229 22.20 3.58 -2.00
N LYS A 230 23.11 4.44 -1.52
CA LYS A 230 24.53 4.41 -1.92
C LYS A 230 25.26 3.15 -1.41
N SER A 231 24.69 2.45 -0.42
CA SER A 231 25.26 1.23 0.12
C SER A 231 25.17 0.06 -0.87
N PRO A 232 26.20 -0.80 -0.98
CA PRO A 232 26.10 -2.04 -1.72
C PRO A 232 25.04 -3.00 -1.14
N LEU A 233 24.67 -2.82 0.14
CA LEU A 233 23.63 -3.61 0.79
C LEU A 233 22.23 -3.38 0.22
N THR A 234 22.02 -2.39 -0.64
CA THR A 234 20.72 -2.14 -1.30
C THR A 234 20.75 -2.51 -2.78
N SER A 235 21.54 -3.51 -3.18
CA SER A 235 21.68 -3.88 -4.60
C SER A 235 20.47 -4.60 -5.18
N CYS A 236 19.67 -5.31 -4.36
CA CYS A 236 18.49 -6.07 -4.82
C CYS A 236 17.46 -5.21 -5.55
N ILE A 237 17.30 -3.96 -5.11
CA ILE A 237 16.32 -3.02 -5.68
C ILE A 237 16.79 -2.37 -6.99
N ARG A 238 18.08 -2.54 -7.35
CA ARG A 238 18.66 -1.98 -8.58
C ARG A 238 18.44 -2.95 -9.73
N LYS A 239 17.39 -2.72 -10.51
CA LYS A 239 17.05 -3.57 -11.66
C LYS A 239 17.81 -3.06 -12.91
N MET A 240 18.54 -3.93 -13.61
CA MET A 240 19.20 -3.55 -14.86
C MET A 240 18.17 -3.09 -15.89
N GLN A 241 18.40 -1.95 -16.53
CA GLN A 241 17.59 -1.56 -17.68
C GLN A 241 17.95 -2.48 -18.84
N THR A 242 17.18 -3.55 -19.09
CA THR A 242 17.43 -4.42 -20.25
C THR A 242 17.18 -3.63 -21.54
N LEU A 243 18.24 -3.11 -22.13
CA LEU A 243 18.29 -2.67 -23.53
C LEU A 243 18.27 -3.91 -24.45
N ASP A 244 17.16 -4.66 -24.47
CA ASP A 244 16.72 -5.54 -25.57
C ASP A 244 15.74 -6.62 -25.06
N ARG A 245 14.44 -6.36 -25.18
CA ARG A 245 13.47 -7.42 -25.50
C ARG A 245 12.23 -6.87 -26.22
N LYS A 246 12.42 -6.42 -27.45
CA LYS A 246 11.37 -6.50 -28.48
C LYS A 246 11.30 -7.94 -29.01
N VAL A 247 10.85 -8.91 -28.21
CA VAL A 247 10.37 -10.21 -28.73
C VAL A 247 9.20 -10.68 -27.86
N GLY A 248 8.10 -10.98 -28.54
CA GLY A 248 6.78 -11.19 -27.99
C GLY A 248 6.64 -12.37 -27.02
N LYS A 249 6.08 -12.05 -25.87
CA LYS A 249 4.87 -12.70 -25.32
C LYS A 249 4.31 -11.73 -24.28
N GLU A 250 3.63 -10.69 -24.76
CA GLU A 250 2.59 -10.01 -23.97
C GLU A 250 1.41 -10.99 -23.86
N THR A 251 1.55 -12.01 -23.03
CA THR A 251 0.40 -12.85 -22.64
C THR A 251 -0.39 -12.05 -21.60
N SER A 252 -1.48 -11.43 -22.07
CA SER A 252 -2.72 -11.15 -21.33
C SER A 252 -2.67 -10.25 -20.08
N GLU A 253 -1.91 -9.15 -20.08
CA GLU A 253 -2.12 -8.05 -19.10
C GLU A 253 -2.44 -6.70 -19.76
N ARG A 254 -2.86 -6.70 -21.03
CA ARG A 254 -3.54 -5.56 -21.63
C ARG A 254 -5.03 -5.64 -21.34
N ASN A 255 -5.51 -4.68 -20.56
CA ASN A 255 -6.91 -4.29 -20.31
C ASN A 255 -7.60 -4.79 -19.03
N GLU A 256 -6.89 -4.93 -17.90
CA GLU A 256 -7.57 -4.58 -16.64
C GLU A 256 -7.55 -3.05 -16.55
N ILE A 257 -8.72 -2.42 -16.64
CA ILE A 257 -8.90 -1.08 -16.08
C ILE A 257 -8.52 -1.25 -14.61
N SER A 258 -7.30 -0.85 -14.23
CA SER A 258 -6.83 -0.97 -12.85
C SER A 258 -7.76 -0.15 -11.97
N ARG A 259 -8.69 -0.83 -11.31
CA ARG A 259 -9.62 -0.20 -10.37
C ARG A 259 -8.81 0.41 -9.25
N THR A 260 -9.20 1.60 -8.80
CA THR A 260 -8.50 2.23 -7.67
C THR A 260 -8.80 1.49 -6.37
N PRO A 261 -7.98 1.65 -5.33
CA PRO A 261 -8.21 1.00 -4.03
C PRO A 261 -9.64 1.22 -3.48
N GLY A 262 -10.18 2.43 -3.59
CA GLY A 262 -11.55 2.74 -3.17
C GLY A 262 -12.66 2.17 -4.07
N GLU A 263 -12.37 1.85 -5.33
CA GLU A 263 -13.31 1.13 -6.22
C GLU A 263 -13.34 -0.38 -5.92
N VAL A 264 -12.22 -0.95 -5.46
CA VAL A 264 -12.11 -2.34 -5.03
C VAL A 264 -12.71 -2.52 -3.63
N ILE A 265 -12.42 -1.59 -2.71
CA ILE A 265 -12.87 -1.61 -1.33
C ILE A 265 -13.74 -0.38 -1.06
N SER A 266 -15.05 -0.57 -1.17
CA SER A 266 -16.05 0.48 -0.98
C SER A 266 -16.01 1.11 0.41
N LEU A 267 -16.51 2.34 0.57
CA LEU A 267 -16.65 2.99 1.89
C LEU A 267 -17.44 2.15 2.91
N LEU A 268 -18.41 1.33 2.45
CA LEU A 268 -19.10 0.39 3.32
C LEU A 268 -18.13 -0.65 3.89
N GLN A 269 -17.34 -1.28 3.01
CA GLN A 269 -16.33 -2.26 3.42
C GLN A 269 -15.27 -1.61 4.30
N GLN A 270 -14.82 -0.39 4.00
CA GLN A 270 -13.87 0.33 4.86
C GLN A 270 -14.42 0.52 6.29
N CYS A 271 -15.71 0.87 6.43
CA CYS A 271 -16.37 0.90 7.74
C CYS A 271 -16.43 -0.48 8.42
N GLN A 272 -16.75 -1.54 7.67
CA GLN A 272 -16.86 -2.89 8.20
C GLN A 272 -15.51 -3.47 8.64
N ILE A 273 -14.46 -3.22 7.86
CA ILE A 273 -13.08 -3.61 8.17
C ILE A 273 -12.63 -2.94 9.47
N THR A 274 -12.92 -1.65 9.64
CA THR A 274 -12.42 -0.83 10.75
C THR A 274 -13.17 -1.00 12.07
N PHE A 275 -14.50 -1.17 12.01
CA PHE A 275 -15.37 -1.17 13.20
C PHE A 275 -16.18 -2.46 13.37
N GLY A 276 -16.22 -3.33 12.36
CA GLY A 276 -16.92 -4.61 12.40
C GLY A 276 -18.11 -4.70 11.44
N PRO A 277 -18.64 -5.92 11.21
CA PRO A 277 -19.56 -6.24 10.11
C PRO A 277 -20.88 -5.47 10.12
N HIS A 278 -21.33 -5.05 11.30
CA HIS A 278 -22.60 -4.34 11.52
C HIS A 278 -22.50 -2.83 11.31
N TYR A 279 -21.31 -2.29 11.04
CA TYR A 279 -21.15 -0.89 10.68
C TYR A 279 -21.48 -0.66 9.21
N GLY A 280 -21.93 0.55 8.89
CA GLY A 280 -21.98 1.02 7.51
C GLY A 280 -21.74 2.51 7.37
N ILE A 281 -21.91 3.04 6.16
CA ILE A 281 -21.63 4.46 5.89
C ILE A 281 -22.54 5.37 6.72
N CYS A 282 -21.96 6.42 7.32
CA CYS A 282 -22.74 7.42 8.05
C CYS A 282 -23.83 8.05 7.14
N PRO A 283 -25.10 8.08 7.56
CA PRO A 283 -26.19 8.57 6.70
C PRO A 283 -26.33 10.10 6.70
N SER A 284 -25.77 10.79 7.70
CA SER A 284 -25.94 12.24 7.84
C SER A 284 -24.90 13.00 7.02
N LYS A 285 -25.40 13.86 6.13
CA LYS A 285 -24.55 14.75 5.32
C LYS A 285 -23.83 15.81 6.16
N GLU A 286 -24.26 16.07 7.39
CA GLU A 286 -23.64 17.06 8.28
C GLU A 286 -22.21 16.65 8.67
N TYR A 287 -21.97 15.34 8.85
CA TYR A 287 -20.63 14.80 9.07
C TYR A 287 -19.71 14.94 7.86
N PHE A 288 -20.27 15.28 6.69
CA PHE A 288 -19.56 15.48 5.43
C PHE A 288 -19.70 16.92 4.90
N SER A 289 -20.43 17.80 5.59
CA SER A 289 -20.63 19.18 5.15
C SER A 289 -19.50 20.05 5.67
N GLY A 290 -18.60 20.46 4.77
CA GLY A 290 -17.39 21.23 5.10
C GLY A 290 -16.11 20.40 5.16
N PHE A 291 -16.22 19.06 5.09
CA PHE A 291 -15.09 18.14 5.14
C PHE A 291 -15.04 17.28 3.88
N ASP A 292 -13.82 16.95 3.45
CA ASP A 292 -13.61 16.06 2.30
C ASP A 292 -13.73 14.61 2.79
N LEU A 293 -14.63 13.85 2.16
CA LEU A 293 -14.82 12.41 2.39
C LEU A 293 -13.50 11.63 2.30
N CYS A 294 -12.56 12.09 1.49
CA CYS A 294 -11.24 11.47 1.33
C CYS A 294 -10.39 11.55 2.61
N ARG A 295 -10.58 12.60 3.41
CA ARG A 295 -9.75 12.90 4.59
C ARG A 295 -10.20 12.18 5.85
N ARG A 296 -11.51 12.00 6.00
CA ARG A 296 -12.07 11.33 7.18
C ARG A 296 -13.37 10.60 6.85
N VAL A 297 -13.34 9.28 7.02
CA VAL A 297 -14.51 8.42 6.90
C VAL A 297 -15.24 8.37 8.23
N TRP A 298 -16.57 8.51 8.16
CA TRP A 298 -17.47 8.39 9.30
C TRP A 298 -18.40 7.19 9.10
N CYS A 299 -18.51 6.36 10.13
CA CYS A 299 -19.24 5.11 10.11
C CYS A 299 -20.38 5.12 11.11
N LYS A 300 -21.42 4.34 10.82
CA LYS A 300 -22.62 4.22 11.63
C LYS A 300 -22.79 2.77 12.05
N ASP A 301 -22.75 2.53 13.35
CA ASP A 301 -23.23 1.29 13.96
C ASP A 301 -24.74 1.13 13.64
N ARG A 302 -25.09 0.07 12.91
CA ARG A 302 -26.47 -0.22 12.49
C ARG A 302 -27.30 -0.92 13.58
N THR A 303 -26.68 -1.38 14.65
CA THR A 303 -27.39 -1.93 15.82
C THR A 303 -27.93 -0.82 16.72
N LYS A 304 -27.30 0.36 16.68
CA LYS A 304 -27.72 1.56 17.40
C LYS A 304 -28.84 2.32 16.68
N ARG A 305 -29.58 3.14 17.45
CA ARG A 305 -30.65 3.99 16.90
C ARG A 305 -30.11 4.98 15.87
N ARG A 306 -30.94 5.37 14.91
CA ARG A 306 -30.56 6.27 13.80
C ARG A 306 -30.02 7.63 14.26
N ASN A 307 -30.46 8.12 15.41
CA ASN A 307 -30.06 9.41 15.99
C ASN A 307 -28.74 9.35 16.78
N GLU A 308 -28.23 8.16 17.13
CA GLU A 308 -26.92 8.04 17.76
C GLU A 308 -25.83 8.60 16.82
N PRO A 309 -24.75 9.19 17.35
CA PRO A 309 -23.70 9.78 16.54
C PRO A 309 -23.00 8.73 15.66
N CYS A 310 -22.39 9.22 14.58
CA CYS A 310 -21.46 8.41 13.79
C CYS A 310 -20.09 8.39 14.48
N GLU A 311 -19.32 7.34 14.21
CA GLU A 311 -18.03 7.04 14.82
C GLU A 311 -16.92 7.13 13.76
N THR A 312 -15.70 7.47 14.19
CA THR A 312 -14.50 7.56 13.35
C THR A 312 -13.26 7.28 14.21
N ARG A 313 -12.11 6.99 13.58
CA ARG A 313 -10.81 6.94 14.27
C ARG A 313 -10.11 8.29 14.13
N THR A 314 -9.10 8.54 14.96
CA THR A 314 -8.30 9.78 14.93
C THR A 314 -7.82 10.10 13.52
N TYR A 315 -7.21 9.12 12.85
CA TYR A 315 -6.82 9.19 11.45
C TYR A 315 -7.46 8.04 10.68
N PHE A 316 -8.48 8.35 9.87
CA PHE A 316 -9.21 7.36 9.08
C PHE A 316 -9.54 7.90 7.68
N PRO A 317 -8.52 8.07 6.82
CA PRO A 317 -8.74 8.46 5.43
C PRO A 317 -9.48 7.37 4.66
N ALA A 318 -10.21 7.78 3.64
CA ALA A 318 -10.70 6.83 2.66
C ALA A 318 -9.53 6.29 1.83
N LEU A 319 -9.65 5.04 1.39
CA LEU A 319 -8.85 4.55 0.26
C LEU A 319 -9.14 5.39 -0.98
N ASP A 320 -8.11 5.62 -1.79
CA ASP A 320 -8.21 6.48 -2.97
C ASP A 320 -9.23 5.91 -3.95
N GLU A 321 -10.34 6.61 -4.09
CA GLU A 321 -11.21 6.51 -5.25
C GLU A 321 -10.55 7.27 -6.41
N CYS A 322 -10.82 6.90 -7.66
CA CYS A 322 -10.53 7.80 -8.77
C CYS A 322 -11.40 9.05 -8.55
N VAL A 323 -10.86 10.14 -7.98
CA VAL A 323 -11.59 11.37 -7.65
C VAL A 323 -11.20 12.48 -8.60
N ASP A 324 -12.20 13.26 -9.03
CA ASP A 324 -11.96 14.49 -9.78
C ASP A 324 -11.43 15.57 -8.83
N LEU A 325 -10.14 15.94 -8.92
CA LEU A 325 -9.54 17.07 -8.19
C LEU A 325 -10.31 18.38 -8.41
N ASN A 326 -10.95 18.54 -9.57
CA ASN A 326 -11.85 19.67 -9.85
C ASN A 326 -13.21 19.19 -10.35
N VAL A 327 -14.00 18.60 -9.44
CA VAL A 327 -15.34 18.05 -9.70
C VAL A 327 -16.23 18.99 -10.51
N LYS A 328 -16.20 20.29 -10.22
CA LYS A 328 -17.03 21.28 -10.94
C LYS A 328 -16.60 21.35 -12.40
N MET A 329 -15.30 21.46 -12.67
CA MET A 329 -14.75 21.49 -14.02
C MET A 329 -15.05 20.17 -14.77
N CYS A 330 -14.78 19.03 -14.15
CA CYS A 330 -14.93 17.71 -14.76
C CYS A 330 -16.39 17.42 -15.16
N ARG A 331 -17.37 17.87 -14.35
CA ARG A 331 -18.81 17.76 -14.65
C ARG A 331 -19.32 18.72 -15.72
N MET A 332 -18.57 19.77 -16.09
CA MET A 332 -18.98 20.68 -17.19
C MET A 332 -18.85 20.03 -18.57
N TYR A 333 -18.02 18.99 -18.71
CA TYR A 333 -17.75 18.37 -19.98
C TYR A 333 -18.78 17.27 -20.29
N SER A 334 -19.25 17.23 -21.54
CA SER A 334 -20.07 16.12 -22.02
C SER A 334 -19.24 14.83 -22.11
N LYS A 335 -19.89 13.66 -22.10
CA LYS A 335 -19.20 12.36 -22.26
C LYS A 335 -18.29 12.31 -23.49
N ALA A 336 -18.70 12.91 -24.62
CA ALA A 336 -17.89 12.97 -25.83
C ALA A 336 -16.61 13.83 -25.66
N LYS A 337 -16.72 14.97 -24.95
CA LYS A 337 -15.57 15.82 -24.65
C LYS A 337 -14.64 15.17 -23.64
N LEU A 338 -15.18 14.53 -22.61
CA LEU A 338 -14.37 13.79 -21.64
C LEU A 338 -13.59 12.66 -22.33
N ARG A 339 -14.20 11.88 -23.24
CA ARG A 339 -13.45 10.83 -24.01
C ARG A 339 -12.24 11.38 -24.76
N HIS A 340 -12.29 12.64 -25.21
CA HIS A 340 -11.17 13.28 -25.87
C HIS A 340 -10.11 13.76 -24.87
N TYR A 341 -10.52 14.50 -23.84
CA TYR A 341 -9.60 15.11 -22.86
C TYR A 341 -8.95 14.10 -21.91
N CYS A 342 -9.64 13.02 -21.58
CA CYS A 342 -9.12 11.95 -20.73
C CYS A 342 -7.95 11.17 -21.33
N ASN A 343 -7.59 11.41 -22.61
CA ASN A 343 -6.35 10.89 -23.21
C ASN A 343 -5.11 11.70 -22.80
N ALA A 344 -5.29 12.92 -22.30
CA ALA A 344 -4.20 13.73 -21.75
C ALA A 344 -3.99 13.37 -20.28
N LYS A 345 -2.74 13.04 -19.91
CA LYS A 345 -2.37 12.59 -18.57
C LYS A 345 -2.78 13.60 -17.49
N ASP A 346 -2.40 14.86 -17.65
CA ASP A 346 -2.70 15.94 -16.69
C ASP A 346 -4.22 16.14 -16.49
N PHE A 347 -5.01 15.99 -17.56
CA PHE A 347 -6.47 16.09 -17.46
C PHE A 347 -7.08 14.87 -16.78
N SER A 348 -6.56 13.67 -17.08
CA SER A 348 -7.01 12.43 -16.43
C SER A 348 -6.65 12.37 -14.94
N GLU A 349 -5.61 13.07 -14.51
CA GLU A 349 -5.26 13.22 -13.09
C GLU A 349 -6.22 14.20 -12.39
N ILE A 350 -6.61 15.29 -13.06
CA ILE A 350 -7.57 16.26 -12.51
C ILE A 350 -9.01 15.74 -12.53
N CYS A 351 -9.37 14.93 -13.53
CA CYS A 351 -10.72 14.40 -13.75
C CYS A 351 -10.75 12.86 -13.72
N CYS A 352 -10.01 12.26 -12.78
CA CYS A 352 -9.84 10.82 -12.66
C CYS A 352 -11.19 10.09 -12.74
N ARG A 353 -12.14 10.43 -11.84
CA ARG A 353 -13.44 9.78 -11.75
C ARG A 353 -14.20 9.83 -13.06
N SER A 354 -14.29 11.03 -13.61
CA SER A 354 -15.02 11.32 -14.84
C SER A 354 -14.40 10.59 -16.04
N CYS A 355 -13.09 10.38 -16.03
CA CYS A 355 -12.36 9.65 -17.06
C CYS A 355 -12.47 8.12 -16.94
N ALA A 356 -12.41 7.59 -15.72
CA ALA A 356 -12.55 6.15 -15.47
C ALA A 356 -13.93 5.61 -15.88
N GLN A 357 -14.99 6.35 -15.57
CA GLN A 357 -16.38 5.98 -15.89
C GLN A 357 -16.72 5.92 -17.40
N LEU A 358 -15.81 6.33 -18.28
CA LEU A 358 -15.99 6.28 -19.74
C LEU A 358 -15.47 5.00 -20.37
N LYS A 359 -14.72 4.18 -19.61
CA LYS A 359 -14.10 2.94 -20.11
C LYS A 359 -15.04 1.72 -20.02
N ASP A 360 -16.21 1.87 -19.41
CA ASP A 360 -17.23 0.82 -19.22
C ASP A 360 -18.49 0.96 -20.10
N ILE A 361 -18.43 1.70 -21.21
CA ILE A 361 -19.51 1.80 -22.24
C ILE A 361 -18.89 1.84 -23.63
#